data_AF-A0A7X3KX65-F1
#
_entry.id   AF-A0A7X3KX65-F1
#
_cell.length_a   1.000
_cell.length_b   1.000
_cell.length_c   1.000
_cell.angle_alpha   90.00
_cell.angle_beta   90.00
_cell.angle_gamma   90.00
#
_symmetry.space_group_name_H-M   'P 1'
#
loop_
_entity.id
_entity.type
_entity.pdbx_description
1 polymer ?
#
loop_
_entity_poly.entity_id
_entity_poly.type
_entity_poly.pdbx_seq_one_letter_code
_entity_poly.pdbx_strand_id
1 'polypeptide(L)'
;ALRAVRDGRKFATQADLEESIEVVIAGYQKKNQVLSNKEKLIVAYHEVGHALVAAMQSHSAPVHKITIIPRTSGALGYTMQVEDGEHYLMSKEELENKIATFTGGRAAEELIFHSITTG
;
A
#
# COMPACT_ATOMS: atom_id res chain seq x y z
N ALA A 1 13.62 -17.73 -5.13
CA ALA A 1 15.00 -18.27 -5.11
C ALA A 1 16.07 -17.24 -5.48
N LEU A 2 15.89 -16.45 -6.55
CA LEU A 2 16.90 -15.48 -7.03
C LEU A 2 17.40 -14.49 -5.96
N ARG A 3 16.52 -13.97 -5.09
CA ARG A 3 16.91 -13.06 -4.01
C ARG A 3 17.84 -13.72 -2.98
N ALA A 4 17.50 -14.92 -2.53
CA ALA A 4 18.33 -15.69 -1.60
C ALA A 4 19.75 -15.91 -2.16
N VAL A 5 19.85 -16.26 -3.45
CA VAL A 5 21.15 -16.41 -4.13
C VAL A 5 21.91 -15.09 -4.21
N ARG A 6 21.23 -13.98 -4.55
CA ARG A 6 21.84 -12.64 -4.59
C ARG A 6 22.40 -12.21 -3.24
N ASP A 7 21.75 -12.61 -2.16
CA ASP A 7 22.17 -12.32 -0.79
C ASP A 7 23.14 -13.38 -0.22
N GLY A 8 23.64 -14.30 -1.05
CA GLY A 8 24.61 -15.33 -0.66
C GLY A 8 24.05 -16.44 0.25
N ARG A 9 22.71 -16.56 0.35
CA ARG A 9 22.04 -17.53 1.21
C ARG A 9 21.76 -18.83 0.46
N LYS A 10 21.91 -19.96 1.17
CA LYS A 10 21.64 -21.31 0.63
C LYS A 10 20.16 -21.67 0.57
N PHE A 11 19.34 -21.02 1.39
CA PHE A 11 17.91 -21.30 1.50
C PHE A 11 17.11 -20.01 1.34
N ALA A 12 15.96 -20.14 0.67
CA ALA A 12 14.96 -19.08 0.63
C ALA A 12 14.22 -19.00 1.97
N THR A 13 13.84 -17.78 2.34
CA THR A 13 13.08 -17.45 3.54
C THR A 13 11.73 -16.88 3.14
N GLN A 14 10.80 -16.79 4.08
CA GLN A 14 9.50 -16.15 3.84
C GLN A 14 9.66 -14.69 3.36
N ALA A 15 10.61 -13.94 3.90
CA ALA A 15 10.92 -12.58 3.48
C ALA A 15 11.40 -12.48 2.00
N ASP A 16 11.96 -13.56 1.44
CA ASP A 16 12.27 -13.59 0.01
C ASP A 16 11.02 -13.68 -0.84
N LEU A 17 10.02 -14.43 -0.38
CA LEU A 17 8.75 -14.62 -1.08
C LEU A 17 7.92 -13.34 -1.01
N GLU A 18 7.76 -12.77 0.19
CA GLU A 18 7.02 -11.52 0.42
C GLU A 18 7.54 -10.38 -0.46
N GLU A 19 8.86 -10.17 -0.50
CA GLU A 19 9.40 -9.14 -1.39
C GLU A 19 9.24 -9.49 -2.87
N SER A 20 9.35 -10.77 -3.24
CA SER A 20 9.16 -11.14 -4.64
C SER A 20 7.74 -10.77 -5.09
N ILE A 21 6.73 -10.94 -4.23
CA ILE A 21 5.36 -10.49 -4.46
C ILE A 21 5.31 -8.96 -4.56
N GLU A 22 5.91 -8.23 -3.60
CA GLU A 22 5.92 -6.76 -3.62
C GLU A 22 6.63 -6.18 -4.85
N VAL A 23 7.68 -6.85 -5.33
CA VAL A 23 8.39 -6.45 -6.55
C VAL A 23 7.51 -6.63 -7.79
N VAL A 24 6.69 -7.67 -7.83
CA VAL A 24 5.74 -7.88 -8.94
C VAL A 24 4.62 -6.85 -8.91
N ILE A 25 4.06 -6.56 -7.73
CA ILE A 25 2.92 -5.65 -7.57
C ILE A 25 3.34 -4.18 -7.72
N ALA A 26 4.37 -3.77 -6.97
CA ALA A 26 4.74 -2.37 -6.80
C ALA A 26 6.12 -2.04 -7.39
N GLY A 27 6.91 -3.02 -7.82
CA GLY A 27 8.27 -2.80 -8.30
C GLY A 27 9.34 -2.84 -7.19
N TYR A 28 10.59 -2.60 -7.56
CA TYR A 28 11.71 -2.61 -6.62
C TYR A 28 11.67 -1.41 -5.67
N GLN A 29 12.15 -1.59 -4.44
CA GLN A 29 12.35 -0.48 -3.52
C GLN A 29 13.40 0.50 -4.07
N LYS A 30 13.06 1.80 -4.10
CA LYS A 30 14.02 2.85 -4.43
C LYS A 30 14.85 3.23 -3.20
N LYS A 31 15.97 2.53 -3.00
CA LYS A 31 16.87 2.74 -1.85
C LYS A 31 17.45 4.16 -1.75
N ASN A 32 17.54 4.88 -2.87
CA ASN A 32 18.19 6.20 -2.94
C ASN A 32 17.19 7.37 -3.06
N GLN A 33 15.88 7.11 -3.09
CA GLN A 33 14.90 8.20 -3.14
C GLN A 33 14.64 8.70 -1.72
N VAL A 34 15.25 9.83 -1.37
CA VAL A 34 15.07 10.47 -0.07
C VAL A 34 13.92 11.45 -0.18
N LEU A 35 12.75 11.06 0.32
CA LEU A 35 11.66 11.98 0.61
C LEU A 35 12.07 12.89 1.78
N SER A 36 11.73 14.17 1.68
CA SER A 36 11.83 15.11 2.81
C SER A 36 10.95 14.66 3.97
N ASN A 37 11.22 15.13 5.18
CA ASN A 37 10.40 14.80 6.35
C ASN A 37 8.93 15.23 6.16
N LYS A 38 8.70 16.35 5.45
CA LYS A 38 7.36 16.83 5.13
C LYS A 38 6.64 15.87 4.17
N GLU A 39 7.29 15.43 3.10
CA GLU A 39 6.70 14.48 2.15
C GLU A 39 6.44 13.12 2.80
N LYS A 40 7.35 12.62 3.64
CA LYS A 40 7.13 11.39 4.41
C LYS A 40 5.91 11.47 5.31
N LEU A 41 5.70 12.63 5.94
CA LEU A 41 4.54 12.85 6.78
C LEU A 41 3.25 12.83 5.95
N ILE A 42 3.24 13.54 4.82
CA ILE A 42 2.09 13.57 3.91
C ILE A 42 1.74 12.14 3.45
N VAL A 43 2.73 11.40 2.93
CA VAL A 43 2.56 10.02 2.48
C VAL A 43 2.08 9.12 3.63
N ALA A 44 2.61 9.28 4.85
CA ALA A 44 2.17 8.48 5.99
C ALA A 44 0.68 8.70 6.31
N TYR A 45 0.22 9.96 6.34
CA TYR A 45 -1.20 10.24 6.55
C TYR A 45 -2.08 9.79 5.39
N HIS A 46 -1.59 9.89 4.15
CA HIS A 46 -2.29 9.39 2.97
C HIS A 46 -2.52 7.87 3.07
N GLU A 47 -1.46 7.09 3.31
CA GLU A 47 -1.59 5.63 3.40
C GLU A 47 -2.42 5.19 4.62
N VAL A 48 -2.25 5.87 5.76
CA VAL A 48 -3.08 5.61 6.94
C VAL A 48 -4.55 5.96 6.67
N GLY A 49 -4.84 6.96 5.84
CA GLY A 49 -6.19 7.30 5.40
C GLY A 49 -6.88 6.15 4.67
N HIS A 50 -6.19 5.55 3.69
CA HIS A 50 -6.69 4.33 3.04
C HIS A 50 -6.93 3.19 4.02
N ALA A 51 -5.94 2.93 4.88
CA ALA A 51 -5.99 1.82 5.82
C ALA A 51 -7.11 1.96 6.86
N LEU A 52 -7.33 3.16 7.40
CA LEU A 52 -8.38 3.42 8.37
C LEU A 52 -9.76 3.26 7.76
N VAL A 53 -9.99 3.84 6.57
CA VAL A 53 -11.29 3.70 5.89
C VAL A 53 -11.57 2.23 5.56
N ALA A 54 -10.58 1.50 5.03
CA ALA A 54 -10.70 0.07 4.79
C ALA A 54 -11.04 -0.72 6.07
N ALA A 55 -10.34 -0.44 7.17
CA ALA A 55 -10.54 -1.15 8.44
C ALA A 55 -11.88 -0.87 9.12
N MET A 56 -12.53 0.27 8.82
CA MET A 56 -13.82 0.63 9.40
C MET A 56 -15.01 0.09 8.62
N GLN A 57 -14.81 -0.41 7.40
CA GLN A 57 -15.88 -0.92 6.55
C GLN A 57 -16.24 -2.37 6.88
N SER A 58 -17.53 -2.69 6.78
CA SER A 58 -18.01 -4.07 6.73
C SER A 58 -17.77 -4.66 5.34
N HIS A 59 -17.32 -5.92 5.27
CA HIS A 59 -17.09 -6.64 4.01
C HIS A 59 -16.00 -6.05 3.09
N SER A 60 -15.04 -5.31 3.65
CA SER A 60 -13.83 -4.89 2.94
C SER A 60 -12.72 -5.93 3.10
N ALA A 61 -11.83 -5.98 2.10
CA ALA A 61 -10.61 -6.77 2.17
C ALA A 61 -9.72 -6.26 3.33
N PRO A 62 -9.27 -7.13 4.24
CA PRO A 62 -8.43 -6.72 5.36
C PRO A 62 -7.11 -6.08 4.89
N VAL A 63 -6.67 -5.05 5.63
CA VAL A 63 -5.38 -4.42 5.40
C VAL A 63 -4.27 -5.38 5.82
N HIS A 64 -3.45 -5.78 4.85
CA HIS A 64 -2.35 -6.71 5.06
C HIS A 64 -1.03 -5.99 5.33
N LYS A 65 -0.79 -4.85 4.68
CA LYS A 65 0.46 -4.09 4.82
C LYS A 65 0.26 -2.61 4.52
N ILE A 66 0.94 -1.76 5.28
CA ILE A 66 1.04 -0.32 5.05
C ILE A 66 2.53 0.03 4.98
N THR A 67 2.95 0.79 3.97
CA THR A 67 4.34 1.23 3.84
C THR A 67 4.47 2.59 3.17
N ILE A 68 5.46 3.36 3.62
CA ILE A 68 5.85 4.65 3.05
C ILE A 68 7.20 4.55 2.31
N ILE A 69 7.61 3.33 1.97
CA ILE A 69 8.86 3.08 1.24
C ILE A 69 8.60 3.23 -0.25
N PRO A 70 9.27 4.17 -0.94
CA PRO A 70 9.02 4.42 -2.35
C PRO A 70 9.47 3.24 -3.22
N ARG A 71 8.72 3.01 -4.30
CA ARG A 71 8.91 1.89 -5.23
C ARG A 71 9.14 2.38 -6.66
N THR A 72 9.71 1.52 -7.52
CA THR A 72 10.04 1.89 -8.91
C THR A 72 8.82 2.12 -9.81
N SER A 73 7.64 1.66 -9.41
CA SER A 73 6.36 1.96 -10.07
C SER A 73 5.98 3.44 -10.06
N GLY A 74 6.61 4.24 -9.19
CA GLY A 74 6.23 5.63 -8.95
C GLY A 74 5.44 5.83 -7.65
N ALA A 75 5.01 4.75 -6.99
CA ALA A 75 4.37 4.80 -5.69
C ALA A 75 5.35 5.30 -4.60
N LEU A 76 4.96 6.33 -3.85
CA LEU A 76 5.72 6.87 -2.72
C LEU A 76 5.42 6.15 -1.39
N GLY A 77 4.26 5.51 -1.33
CA GLY A 77 3.78 4.58 -0.32
C GLY A 77 2.73 3.67 -0.95
N TYR A 78 2.24 2.68 -0.20
CA TYR A 78 1.02 1.97 -0.58
C TYR A 78 0.39 1.26 0.63
N THR A 79 -0.91 1.02 0.51
CA THR A 79 -1.73 0.23 1.41
C THR A 79 -2.23 -1.00 0.67
N MET A 80 -1.80 -2.18 1.10
CA MET A 80 -2.17 -3.45 0.48
C MET A 80 -3.31 -4.11 1.24
N GLN A 81 -4.37 -4.44 0.51
CA GLN A 81 -5.48 -5.24 0.98
C GLN A 81 -5.47 -6.60 0.28
N VAL A 82 -5.82 -7.66 1.00
CA VAL A 82 -5.88 -9.03 0.45
C VAL A 82 -7.28 -9.58 0.70
N GLU A 83 -8.00 -9.89 -0.38
CA GLU A 83 -9.32 -10.53 -0.31
C GLU A 83 -9.19 -12.01 0.05
N ASP A 84 -10.17 -12.53 0.80
CA ASP A 84 -10.27 -13.96 1.11
C ASP A 84 -11.01 -14.68 -0.03
N GLY A 85 -10.26 -15.39 -0.86
CA GLY A 85 -10.80 -16.16 -1.98
C GLY A 85 -11.05 -15.33 -3.24
N GLU A 86 -11.67 -15.95 -4.25
CA GLU A 86 -11.95 -15.30 -5.53
C GLU A 86 -13.40 -14.79 -5.57
N HIS A 87 -13.54 -13.47 -5.73
CA HIS A 87 -14.83 -12.81 -5.93
C HIS A 87 -15.08 -12.54 -7.43
N TYR A 88 -16.08 -13.20 -8.00
CA TYR A 88 -16.47 -13.00 -9.41
C TYR A 88 -17.55 -11.94 -9.60
N LEU A 89 -18.32 -11.65 -8.55
CA LEU A 89 -19.41 -10.67 -8.56
C LEU A 89 -19.23 -9.73 -7.37
N MET A 90 -19.54 -8.45 -7.57
CA MET A 90 -19.54 -7.44 -6.52
C MET A 90 -20.92 -6.78 -6.47
N SER A 91 -21.43 -6.63 -5.26
CA SER A 91 -22.60 -5.81 -4.95
C SER A 91 -22.27 -4.33 -5.08
N LYS A 92 -23.34 -3.52 -5.15
CA LYS A 92 -23.20 -2.06 -5.14
C LYS A 92 -22.50 -1.56 -3.86
N GLU A 93 -22.82 -2.15 -2.71
CA GLU A 93 -22.26 -1.77 -1.41
C GLU A 93 -20.74 -2.03 -1.36
N GLU A 94 -20.28 -3.18 -1.85
CA GLU A 94 -18.85 -3.51 -1.93
C GLU A 94 -18.09 -2.52 -2.85
N LEU A 95 -18.71 -2.10 -3.96
CA LEU A 95 -18.13 -1.10 -4.85
C LEU A 95 -18.06 0.28 -4.18
N GLU A 96 -19.11 0.70 -3.47
CA GLU A 96 -19.11 1.95 -2.71
C GLU A 96 -18.04 1.93 -1.61
N ASN A 97 -17.86 0.80 -0.93
CA ASN A 97 -16.80 0.61 0.05
C ASN A 97 -15.40 0.74 -0.57
N LYS A 98 -15.17 0.11 -1.73
CA LYS A 98 -13.91 0.25 -2.49
C LYS A 98 -13.64 1.70 -2.88
N ILE A 99 -14.64 2.42 -3.38
CA ILE A 99 -14.51 3.84 -3.75
C ILE A 99 -14.14 4.69 -2.52
N ALA A 100 -14.81 4.47 -1.38
CA ALA A 100 -14.49 5.19 -0.15
C ALA A 100 -13.06 4.89 0.33
N THR A 101 -12.62 3.63 0.26
CA THR A 101 -11.22 3.28 0.58
C THR A 101 -10.23 3.99 -0.36
N PHE A 102 -10.46 3.98 -1.67
CA PHE A 102 -9.58 4.65 -2.64
C PHE A 102 -9.54 6.17 -2.52
N THR A 103 -10.56 6.79 -1.93
CA THR A 103 -10.59 8.24 -1.66
C THR A 103 -10.10 8.61 -0.26
N GLY A 104 -9.85 7.61 0.61
CA GLY A 104 -9.46 7.81 2.00
C GLY A 104 -8.14 8.55 2.20
N GLY A 105 -7.11 8.28 1.39
CA GLY A 105 -5.82 8.95 1.51
C GLY A 105 -5.90 10.45 1.21
N ARG A 106 -6.61 10.81 0.14
CA ARG A 106 -6.91 12.20 -0.21
C ARG A 106 -7.69 12.92 0.89
N ALA A 107 -8.71 12.27 1.45
CA ALA A 107 -9.50 12.85 2.53
C ALA A 107 -8.67 13.08 3.80
N ALA A 108 -7.73 12.17 4.12
CA ALA A 108 -6.83 12.33 5.25
C ALA A 108 -5.87 13.52 5.07
N GLU A 109 -5.36 13.75 3.85
CA GLU A 109 -4.54 14.93 3.56
C GLU A 109 -5.32 16.23 3.78
N GLU A 110 -6.53 16.30 3.24
CA GLU A 110 -7.39 17.49 3.36
C GLU A 110 -7.72 17.80 4.83
N LEU A 111 -8.01 16.78 5.62
CA LEU A 111 -8.38 16.93 7.03
C LEU A 111 -7.20 17.41 7.89
N ILE A 112 -6.01 16.86 7.68
CA ILE A 112 -4.85 17.08 8.57
C ILE A 112 -3.97 18.25 8.10
N PHE A 113 -3.78 18.40 6.79
CA PHE A 113 -2.89 19.43 6.23
C PHE A 113 -3.63 20.62 5.62
N HIS A 114 -4.97 20.55 5.52
CA HIS A 114 -5.80 21.58 4.87
C HIS A 114 -5.32 21.91 3.45
N SER A 115 -4.74 20.91 2.80
CA SER A 115 -4.15 21.01 1.47
C SER A 115 -4.17 19.63 0.85
N ILE A 116 -4.30 19.61 -0.46
CA ILE A 116 -4.40 18.39 -1.24
C ILE A 116 -3.24 18.32 -2.23
N THR A 117 -2.53 17.21 -2.25
CA THR A 117 -1.40 17.02 -3.17
C THR A 117 -1.82 16.39 -4.49
N THR A 118 -0.86 16.12 -5.36
CA THR A 118 -1.07 15.36 -6.60
C THR A 118 -0.90 13.85 -6.40
N GLY A 119 -0.64 13.41 -5.17
CA GLY A 119 -0.63 12.01 -4.78
C GLY A 119 -2.01 11.40 -4.75
#